data_AF-X1TX90-F1
#
_entry.id   AF-X1TX90-F1
#
_cell.length_a   1.000
_cell.length_b   1.000
_cell.length_c   1.000
_cell.angle_alpha   90.00
_cell.angle_beta   90.00
_cell.angle_gamma   90.00
#
_symmetry.space_group_name_H-M   'P 1'
#
loop_
_entity.id
_entity.type
_entity.pdbx_description
1 polymer ?
#
loop_
_entity_poly.entity_id
_entity_poly.type
_entity_poly.pdbx_seq_one_letter_code
_entity_poly.pdbx_strand_id
1 'polypeptide(L)'
;GYYDAYYNKADKFRDKLRYELNKSFNKYDLIVGPVSPVLPFKIGEKNADPLAMYLADIYTINVNLAGNPAISIPSGTSKDGLPIGIQLMGDMLSDAV
;
A
#
# COMPACT_ATOMS: atom_id res chain seq x y z
N GLY A 1 19.80 -19.06 -10.70
CA GLY A 1 20.14 -18.08 -11.75
C GLY A 1 19.16 -16.91 -11.76
N TYR A 2 18.18 -16.91 -12.68
CA TYR A 2 17.12 -15.87 -12.74
C TYR A 2 16.10 -15.99 -11.60
N TYR A 3 15.69 -17.20 -11.25
CA TYR A 3 14.79 -17.44 -10.12
C TYR A 3 15.33 -16.85 -8.82
N ASP A 4 16.62 -17.11 -8.52
CA ASP A 4 17.28 -16.58 -7.33
C ASP A 4 17.40 -15.05 -7.36
N ALA A 5 17.72 -14.48 -8.52
CA ALA A 5 17.99 -13.05 -8.67
C ALA A 5 16.72 -12.20 -8.57
N TYR A 6 15.57 -12.72 -8.98
CA TYR A 6 14.30 -11.98 -9.01
C TYR A 6 13.30 -12.49 -7.97
N TYR A 7 12.89 -13.76 -8.07
CA TYR A 7 11.84 -14.30 -7.21
C TYR A 7 12.31 -14.48 -5.75
N ASN A 8 13.42 -15.20 -5.53
CA ASN A 8 13.94 -15.37 -4.16
C ASN A 8 14.36 -14.03 -3.54
N LYS A 9 14.82 -13.08 -4.34
CA LYS A 9 15.13 -11.72 -3.86
C LYS A 9 13.86 -10.97 -3.42
N ALA A 10 12.77 -11.09 -4.18
CA ALA A 10 11.48 -10.52 -3.83
C ALA A 10 10.88 -11.17 -2.57
N ASP A 11 11.00 -12.49 -2.41
CA ASP A 11 10.49 -13.18 -1.23
C ASP A 11 11.27 -12.78 0.04
N LYS A 12 12.59 -12.66 -0.04
CA LYS A 12 13.41 -12.10 1.05
C LYS A 12 13.02 -10.67 1.42
N PHE A 13 12.66 -9.85 0.44
CA PHE A 13 12.16 -8.51 0.71
C PHE A 13 10.82 -8.56 1.43
N ARG A 14 9.92 -9.47 1.04
CA ARG A 14 8.63 -9.68 1.71
C ARG A 14 8.79 -10.04 3.18
N ASP A 15 9.73 -10.92 3.51
CA ASP A 15 10.04 -11.28 4.89
C ASP A 15 10.59 -10.08 5.70
N LYS A 16 11.49 -9.30 5.09
CA LYS A 16 12.02 -8.08 5.71
C LYS A 16 10.91 -7.06 5.97
N LEU A 17 9.97 -6.88 5.04
CA LEU A 17 8.84 -5.97 5.20
C LEU A 17 7.98 -6.36 6.40
N ARG A 18 7.63 -7.66 6.52
CA ARG A 18 6.87 -8.18 7.66
C ARG A 18 7.58 -7.93 8.99
N TYR A 19 8.89 -8.17 9.03
CA TYR A 19 9.69 -7.92 10.23
C TYR A 19 9.63 -6.45 10.68
N GLU A 20 9.79 -5.50 9.74
CA GLU A 20 9.75 -4.06 10.08
C GLU A 20 8.35 -3.59 10.49
N LEU A 21 7.29 -4.15 9.88
CA LEU A 21 5.91 -3.85 10.26
C LEU A 21 5.60 -4.40 11.66
N ASN A 22 5.91 -5.66 11.95
CA ASN A 22 5.74 -6.25 13.30
C ASN A 22 6.49 -5.44 14.36
N LYS A 23 7.71 -4.98 14.05
CA LYS A 23 8.48 -4.11 14.92
C LYS A 23 7.82 -2.76 15.16
N SER A 24 7.15 -2.21 14.14
CA SER A 24 6.39 -0.96 14.25
C SER A 24 5.14 -1.15 15.11
N PHE A 25 4.43 -2.26 14.93
CA PHE A 25 3.23 -2.60 15.72
C PHE A 25 3.52 -2.90 17.20
N ASN A 26 4.76 -3.28 17.55
CA ASN A 26 5.19 -3.33 18.95
C ASN A 26 5.18 -1.95 19.66
N LYS A 27 5.07 -0.85 18.91
CA LYS A 27 5.12 0.53 19.44
C LYS A 27 3.88 1.36 19.13
N TYR A 28 3.11 0.98 18.11
CA TYR A 28 2.00 1.75 17.58
C TYR A 28 0.85 0.82 17.24
N ASP A 29 -0.39 1.23 17.47
CA ASP A 29 -1.56 0.39 17.19
C ASP A 29 -1.95 0.40 15.70
N LEU A 30 -1.63 1.50 15.00
CA LEU A 30 -2.01 1.72 13.60
C LEU A 30 -0.90 2.44 12.83
N ILE A 31 -0.82 2.13 11.53
CA ILE A 31 -0.04 2.90 10.55
C ILE A 31 -1.02 3.65 9.65
N VAL A 32 -0.78 4.95 9.46
CA VAL A 32 -1.67 5.85 8.70
C VAL A 32 -0.90 6.45 7.53
N GLY A 33 -1.54 6.49 6.36
CA GLY A 33 -0.99 7.14 5.17
C GLY A 33 -2.07 7.42 4.12
N PRO A 34 -1.76 8.15 3.05
CA PRO A 34 -2.68 8.25 1.91
C PRO A 34 -2.85 6.88 1.24
N VAL A 35 -4.04 6.64 0.65
CA VAL A 35 -4.29 5.40 -0.12
C VAL A 35 -3.54 5.44 -1.45
N SER A 36 -3.51 6.59 -2.11
CA SER A 36 -2.86 6.80 -3.41
C SER A 36 -1.96 8.04 -3.35
N PRO A 37 -0.79 8.04 -4.02
CA PRO A 37 0.05 9.22 -4.14
C PRO A 37 -0.54 10.29 -5.07
N VAL A 38 -1.56 9.95 -5.85
CA VAL A 38 -2.18 10.82 -6.85
C VAL A 38 -3.70 10.84 -6.72
N LEU A 39 -4.31 11.94 -7.18
CA LEU A 39 -5.75 12.04 -7.32
C LEU A 39 -6.27 11.08 -8.42
N PRO A 40 -7.57 10.76 -8.42
CA PRO A 40 -8.19 10.01 -9.51
C PRO A 40 -7.85 10.59 -10.89
N PHE A 41 -7.22 9.78 -11.74
CA PHE A 41 -6.84 10.14 -13.10
C PHE A 41 -7.92 9.74 -14.11
N LYS A 42 -7.91 10.35 -15.29
CA LYS A 42 -8.89 10.08 -16.34
C LYS A 42 -8.67 8.70 -16.99
N ILE A 43 -9.74 8.15 -17.55
CA ILE A 43 -9.66 6.90 -18.34
C ILE A 43 -8.66 7.11 -19.48
N GLY A 44 -7.70 6.19 -19.59
CA GLY A 44 -6.65 6.23 -20.61
C GLY A 44 -5.42 7.08 -20.28
N GLU A 45 -5.45 7.89 -19.21
CA GLU A 45 -4.38 8.84 -18.87
C GLU A 45 -3.04 8.14 -18.56
N LYS A 46 -3.09 6.91 -18.05
CA LYS A 46 -1.92 6.11 -17.66
C LYS A 46 -1.62 4.93 -18.61
N ASN A 47 -2.29 4.84 -19.76
CA ASN A 47 -2.15 3.68 -20.66
C ASN A 47 -0.83 3.68 -21.43
N ALA A 48 -0.23 4.85 -21.67
CA ALA A 48 0.99 4.97 -22.46
C ALA A 48 2.24 4.51 -21.69
N ASP A 49 2.20 4.52 -20.35
CA ASP A 49 3.29 4.09 -19.47
C ASP A 49 2.75 3.12 -18.40
N PRO A 50 2.96 1.80 -18.58
CA PRO A 50 2.55 0.80 -17.61
C PRO A 50 3.14 1.02 -16.20
N LEU A 51 4.33 1.62 -16.09
CA LEU A 51 4.95 1.89 -14.79
C LEU A 51 4.20 2.99 -14.03
N ALA A 52 3.65 3.97 -14.74
CA ALA A 52 2.86 5.03 -14.14
C ALA A 52 1.58 4.49 -13.48
N MET A 53 1.02 3.38 -13.99
CA MET A 53 -0.09 2.68 -13.34
C MET A 53 0.37 1.99 -12.05
N TYR A 54 1.51 1.28 -12.06
CA TYR A 54 2.01 0.60 -10.86
C TYR A 54 2.37 1.56 -9.72
N LEU A 55 2.82 2.77 -10.03
CA LEU A 55 3.12 3.78 -9.02
C LEU A 55 1.88 4.26 -8.26
N ALA A 56 0.67 4.07 -8.81
CA ALA A 56 -0.57 4.39 -8.09
C ALA A 56 -0.74 3.52 -6.83
N ASP A 57 -0.19 2.30 -6.81
CA ASP A 57 -0.33 1.32 -5.72
C ASP A 57 0.86 1.31 -4.75
N ILE A 58 1.76 2.29 -4.81
CA ILE A 58 3.00 2.29 -4.02
C ILE A 58 2.75 2.27 -2.50
N TYR A 59 1.61 2.80 -2.04
CA TYR A 59 1.24 2.81 -0.62
C TYR A 59 0.34 1.64 -0.19
N THR A 60 -0.31 0.96 -1.13
CA THR A 60 -1.25 -0.14 -0.85
C THR A 60 -0.56 -1.49 -0.91
N ILE A 61 0.38 -1.70 -1.84
CA ILE A 61 0.98 -3.02 -2.09
C ILE A 61 1.69 -3.62 -0.87
N ASN A 62 2.23 -2.79 0.02
CA ASN A 62 2.90 -3.24 1.24
C ASN A 62 1.94 -3.98 2.17
N VAL A 63 0.66 -3.60 2.21
CA VAL A 63 -0.40 -4.27 2.98
C VAL A 63 -0.51 -5.74 2.53
N ASN A 64 -0.65 -5.96 1.22
CA ASN A 64 -0.84 -7.29 0.64
C ASN A 64 0.40 -8.17 0.82
N LEU A 65 1.59 -7.60 0.62
CA LEU A 65 2.86 -8.33 0.79
C LEU A 65 3.06 -8.77 2.23
N ALA A 66 2.74 -7.90 3.18
CA ALA A 66 2.87 -8.21 4.59
C ALA A 66 1.77 -9.15 5.10
N GLY A 67 0.56 -9.05 4.55
CA GLY A 67 -0.62 -9.81 4.97
C GLY A 67 -1.41 -9.13 6.09
N ASN A 68 -1.22 -7.82 6.27
CA ASN A 68 -1.92 -7.03 7.29
C ASN A 68 -3.31 -6.60 6.81
N PRO A 69 -4.28 -6.38 7.72
CA PRO A 69 -5.53 -5.72 7.39
C PRO A 69 -5.30 -4.22 7.13
N ALA A 70 -6.03 -3.66 6.16
CA ALA A 70 -6.09 -2.21 5.96
C ALA A 70 -7.45 -1.77 5.41
N ILE A 71 -7.85 -0.53 5.72
CA ILE A 71 -9.08 0.09 5.24
C ILE A 71 -8.81 1.46 4.64
N SER A 72 -9.50 1.77 3.54
CA SER A 72 -9.52 3.10 2.92
C SER A 72 -10.76 3.87 3.37
N ILE A 73 -10.55 5.05 3.96
CA ILE A 73 -11.63 5.91 4.46
C ILE A 73 -11.55 7.28 3.75
N PRO A 74 -12.68 7.85 3.30
CA PRO A 74 -12.69 9.21 2.75
C PRO A 74 -12.17 10.23 3.77
N SER A 75 -11.23 11.08 3.35
CA SER A 75 -10.63 12.12 4.19
C SER A 75 -10.78 13.53 3.62
N GLY A 76 -11.49 13.69 2.50
CA GLY A 76 -11.78 15.00 1.92
C GLY A 76 -11.91 14.96 0.42
N THR A 77 -11.93 16.15 -0.16
CA THR A 77 -11.97 16.37 -1.61
C THR A 77 -10.88 17.34 -2.04
N SER A 78 -10.35 17.14 -3.24
CA SER A 78 -9.44 18.08 -3.87
C SER A 78 -10.17 19.37 -4.25
N LYS A 79 -9.41 20.39 -4.68
CA LYS A 79 -9.97 21.63 -5.24
C LYS A 79 -10.89 21.39 -6.45
N ASP A 80 -10.66 20.30 -7.17
CA ASP A 80 -11.42 19.90 -8.35
C ASP A 80 -12.57 18.93 -8.02
N GLY A 81 -12.88 18.74 -6.73
CA GLY A 81 -13.98 17.90 -6.26
C GLY A 81 -13.69 16.40 -6.29
N LEU A 82 -12.43 15.98 -6.44
CA LEU A 82 -12.07 14.56 -6.48
C LEU A 82 -11.84 14.00 -5.07
N PRO A 83 -12.27 12.77 -4.76
CA PRO A 83 -12.11 12.18 -3.43
C PRO A 83 -10.64 11.92 -3.08
N ILE A 84 -10.30 12.13 -1.81
CA ILE A 84 -8.99 11.80 -1.22
C ILE A 84 -9.22 10.77 -0.11
N GLY A 85 -8.49 9.66 -0.15
CA GLY A 85 -8.57 8.58 0.83
C GLY A 85 -7.36 8.53 1.76
N ILE A 86 -7.62 8.25 3.04
CA ILE A 86 -6.60 7.84 4.01
C ILE A 86 -6.73 6.33 4.23
N GLN A 87 -5.58 5.65 4.25
CA GLN A 87 -5.41 4.25 4.59
C GLN A 87 -5.07 4.13 6.08
N LEU A 88 -5.79 3.27 6.78
CA LEU A 88 -5.43 2.79 8.12
C LEU A 88 -5.03 1.32 8.00
N MET A 89 -3.81 0.99 8.41
CA MET A 89 -3.28 -0.38 8.45
C MET A 89 -3.15 -0.83 9.91
N GLY A 90 -3.70 -2.01 10.20
CA GLY A 90 -3.62 -2.65 11.51
C GLY A 90 -2.60 -3.79 11.55
N ASP A 91 -2.34 -4.29 12.76
CA ASP A 91 -1.54 -5.49 12.94
C ASP A 91 -2.28 -6.74 12.43
N MET A 92 -1.56 -7.84 12.26
CA MET A 92 -2.12 -9.09 11.77
C MET A 92 -3.33 -9.54 12.62
N LEU A 93 -4.47 -9.79 11.97
CA LEU A 93 -5.74 -10.19 12.59
C LEU A 93 -6.31 -9.18 13.61
N SER A 94 -5.93 -7.90 13.50
CA SER A 94 -6.44 -6.84 14.37
C SER A 94 -7.70 -6.14 13.83
N ASP A 95 -8.32 -6.66 12.78
CA ASP A 95 -9.63 -6.21 12.30
C ASP A 95 -10.74 -6.70 13.24
N ALA A 96 -11.76 -5.85 13.46
CA ALA A 96 -12.85 -6.17 14.37
C ALA A 96 -13.67 -7.36 13.83
N VAL A 97 -13.95 -8.34 14.71
CA VAL A 97 -14.77 -9.53 14.47
C VAL A 97 -16.26 -9.21 14.50
#